data_AF-A0A951L2V0-F1
#
_entry.id   AF-A0A951L2V0-F1
#
_cell.length_a   1.000
_cell.length_b   1.000
_cell.length_c   1.000
_cell.angle_alpha   90.00
_cell.angle_beta   90.00
_cell.angle_gamma   90.00
#
_symmetry.space_group_name_H-M   'P 1'
#
loop_
_entity.id
_entity.type
_entity.pdbx_description
1 polymer ?
#
loop_
_entity_poly.entity_id
_entity_poly.type
_entity_poly.pdbx_seq_one_letter_code
_entity_poly.pdbx_strand_id
1 'polypeptide(L)'
;MQAKNWPTRRQRLAVFAVFCVRERALTMGKIADILQARGQPDEALKIRTDEELPVYEQLGDARELLVGRANLAIGLLQRGANGDRDEAGRLLRLAVDAARRLSLPEAGQIEQIL
;
A
#
# COMPACT_ATOMS: atom_id res chain seq x y z
N MET A 1 -38.12 -22.23 5.65
CA MET A 1 -37.70 -20.81 5.76
C MET A 1 -36.38 -20.76 6.52
N GLN A 2 -35.26 -20.50 5.84
CA GLN A 2 -33.94 -20.44 6.49
C GLN A 2 -33.76 -19.08 7.16
N ALA A 3 -33.50 -19.07 8.46
CA ALA A 3 -33.19 -17.88 9.23
C ALA A 3 -31.82 -17.35 8.78
N LYS A 4 -31.80 -16.16 8.17
CA LYS A 4 -30.57 -15.43 7.83
C LYS A 4 -29.81 -15.17 9.12
N ASN A 5 -28.68 -15.84 9.30
CA ASN A 5 -27.80 -15.73 10.45
C ASN A 5 -27.10 -14.36 10.40
N TRP A 6 -27.69 -13.32 11.00
CA TRP A 6 -27.12 -11.97 11.01
C TRP A 6 -26.08 -11.82 12.15
N PRO A 7 -24.92 -11.17 11.93
CA PRO A 7 -23.90 -11.02 12.95
C PRO A 7 -24.38 -10.13 14.11
N THR A 8 -23.87 -10.40 15.31
CA THR A 8 -24.12 -9.63 16.53
C THR A 8 -23.59 -8.18 16.42
N ARG A 9 -24.09 -7.25 17.25
CA ARG A 9 -23.66 -5.82 17.22
C ARG A 9 -22.13 -5.65 17.27
N ARG A 10 -21.44 -6.50 18.03
CA ARG A 10 -19.97 -6.50 18.17
C ARG A 10 -19.25 -6.90 16.87
N GLN A 11 -19.81 -7.87 16.12
CA GLN A 11 -19.29 -8.30 14.82
C GLN A 11 -19.59 -7.27 13.72
N ARG A 12 -20.75 -6.60 13.77
CA ARG A 12 -21.09 -5.51 12.84
C ARG A 12 -20.16 -4.30 12.99
N LEU A 13 -19.81 -3.92 14.22
CA LEU A 13 -18.86 -2.84 14.48
C LEU A 13 -17.44 -3.18 14.03
N ALA A 14 -17.01 -4.43 14.17
CA ALA A 14 -15.69 -4.86 13.70
C ALA A 14 -15.55 -4.78 12.17
N VAL A 15 -16.55 -5.25 11.41
CA VAL A 15 -16.55 -5.15 9.93
C VAL A 15 -16.57 -3.70 9.47
N PHE A 16 -17.37 -2.84 10.12
CA PHE A 16 -17.41 -1.41 9.82
C PHE A 16 -16.09 -0.71 10.17
N ALA A 17 -15.50 -1.01 11.34
CA ALA A 17 -14.24 -0.43 11.78
C ALA A 17 -13.09 -0.79 10.84
N VAL A 18 -12.97 -2.07 10.43
CA VAL A 18 -11.95 -2.54 9.47
C VAL A 18 -12.10 -1.83 8.11
N PHE A 19 -13.33 -1.63 7.65
CA PHE A 19 -13.59 -0.91 6.41
C PHE A 19 -13.15 0.57 6.49
N CYS A 20 -13.43 1.25 7.60
CA CYS A 20 -13.00 2.65 7.82
C CYS A 20 -11.47 2.81 7.80
N VAL A 21 -10.71 1.83 8.33
CA VAL A 21 -9.24 1.95 8.36
C VAL A 21 -8.64 1.82 6.96
N ARG A 22 -9.17 0.91 6.13
CA ARG A 22 -8.73 0.74 4.73
C ARG A 22 -9.03 1.97 3.88
N GLU A 23 -10.23 2.55 4.00
CA GLU A 23 -10.59 3.76 3.25
C GLU A 23 -9.72 4.96 3.61
N ARG A 24 -9.34 5.10 4.89
CA ARG A 24 -8.40 6.13 5.33
C ARG A 24 -7.04 5.95 4.64
N ALA A 25 -6.48 4.74 4.62
CA ALA A 25 -5.20 4.47 3.98
C ALA A 25 -5.23 4.78 2.47
N LEU A 26 -6.30 4.39 1.77
CA LEU A 26 -6.49 4.72 0.35
C LEU A 26 -6.56 6.23 0.11
N THR A 27 -7.18 6.98 1.02
CA THR A 27 -7.24 8.43 0.94
C THR A 27 -5.86 9.07 1.14
N MET A 28 -5.07 8.57 2.09
CA MET A 28 -3.69 9.01 2.30
C MET A 28 -2.79 8.70 1.10
N GLY A 29 -2.94 7.54 0.48
CA GLY A 29 -2.25 7.18 -0.76
C GLY A 29 -2.51 8.20 -1.89
N LYS A 30 -3.77 8.61 -2.07
CA LYS A 30 -4.13 9.64 -3.06
C LYS A 30 -3.55 11.02 -2.74
N ILE A 31 -3.47 11.39 -1.47
CA ILE A 31 -2.83 12.65 -1.06
C ILE A 31 -1.33 12.58 -1.39
N ALA A 32 -0.68 11.44 -1.11
CA ALA A 32 0.71 11.23 -1.48
C ALA A 32 0.93 11.33 -3.00
N ASP A 33 0.03 10.75 -3.82
CA ASP A 33 0.09 10.89 -5.29
C ASP A 33 0.04 12.37 -5.73
N ILE A 34 -0.83 13.17 -5.11
CA ILE A 34 -0.98 14.60 -5.42
C ILE A 34 0.28 15.38 -5.01
N LEU A 35 0.84 15.11 -3.83
CA LEU A 35 2.07 15.76 -3.35
C LEU A 35 3.26 15.41 -4.26
N GLN A 36 3.34 14.15 -4.67
CA GLN A 36 4.34 13.69 -5.62
C GLN A 36 4.21 14.41 -6.97
N ALA A 37 3.00 14.53 -7.51
CA ALA A 37 2.73 15.29 -8.73
C ALA A 37 3.05 16.80 -8.62
N ARG A 38 3.02 17.35 -7.40
CA ARG A 38 3.39 18.75 -7.10
C ARG A 38 4.89 18.97 -6.90
N GLY A 39 5.71 17.93 -7.04
CA GLY A 39 7.15 18.01 -6.78
C GLY A 39 7.50 18.09 -5.30
N GLN A 40 6.63 17.57 -4.43
CA GLN A 40 6.84 17.44 -2.99
C GLN A 40 7.04 15.95 -2.61
N PRO A 41 8.12 15.30 -3.11
CA PRO A 41 8.32 13.88 -2.91
C PRO A 41 8.56 13.54 -1.43
N ASP A 42 9.20 14.40 -0.64
CA ASP A 42 9.49 14.11 0.77
C ASP A 42 8.21 13.98 1.61
N GLU A 43 7.25 14.87 1.42
CA GLU A 43 5.95 14.81 2.07
C GLU A 43 5.13 13.61 1.59
N ALA A 44 5.20 13.29 0.29
CA ALA A 44 4.56 12.10 -0.25
C ALA A 44 5.14 10.82 0.38
N LEU A 45 6.48 10.71 0.46
CA LEU A 45 7.16 9.58 1.09
C LEU A 45 6.75 9.43 2.55
N LYS A 46 6.68 10.53 3.30
CA LYS A 46 6.27 10.52 4.71
C LYS A 46 4.86 9.99 4.91
N ILE A 47 3.89 10.42 4.08
CA ILE A 47 2.52 9.91 4.17
C ILE A 47 2.48 8.40 3.89
N ARG A 48 3.25 7.95 2.89
CA ARG A 48 3.30 6.51 2.55
C ARG A 48 3.90 5.68 3.68
N THR A 49 4.97 6.14 4.32
CA THR A 49 5.64 5.41 5.40
C THR A 49 4.87 5.44 6.71
N ASP A 50 4.28 6.57 7.06
CA ASP A 50 3.74 6.79 8.40
C ASP A 50 2.25 6.44 8.48
N GLU A 51 1.49 6.62 7.39
CA GLU A 51 0.02 6.48 7.42
C GLU A 51 -0.53 5.40 6.49
N GLU A 52 0.05 5.19 5.31
CA GLU A 52 -0.49 4.24 4.31
C GLU A 52 0.00 2.80 4.56
N LEU A 53 1.30 2.57 4.46
CA LEU A 53 1.89 1.22 4.50
C LEU A 53 1.62 0.46 5.80
N PRO A 54 1.73 1.06 7.01
CA PRO A 54 1.47 0.35 8.26
C PRO A 54 0.03 -0.18 8.34
N VAL A 55 -0.93 0.53 7.75
CA VAL A 55 -2.34 0.09 7.74
C VAL A 55 -2.51 -1.12 6.84
N TYR A 56 -1.94 -1.12 5.64
CA TYR A 56 -2.02 -2.29 4.76
C TYR A 56 -1.29 -3.51 5.34
N GLU A 57 -0.18 -3.31 6.05
CA GLU A 57 0.51 -4.38 6.77
C GLU A 57 -0.35 -4.96 7.89
N GLN A 58 -0.99 -4.11 8.70
CA GLN A 58 -1.89 -4.56 9.77
C GLN A 58 -3.15 -5.26 9.24
N LEU A 59 -3.68 -4.80 8.11
CA LEU A 59 -4.83 -5.41 7.45
C LEU A 59 -4.48 -6.70 6.69
N GLY A 60 -3.18 -6.95 6.45
CA GLY A 60 -2.74 -8.04 5.58
C GLY A 60 -3.17 -7.87 4.12
N ASP A 61 -3.47 -6.64 3.68
CA ASP A 61 -3.86 -6.34 2.31
C ASP A 61 -2.62 -6.32 1.41
N ALA A 62 -2.20 -7.50 0.99
CA ALA A 62 -0.95 -7.65 0.24
C ALA A 62 -0.98 -7.01 -1.16
N ARG A 63 -2.19 -6.76 -1.74
CA ARG A 63 -2.31 -6.02 -3.00
C ARG A 63 -2.01 -4.55 -2.77
N GLU A 64 -2.67 -3.92 -1.81
CA GLU A 64 -2.45 -2.50 -1.52
C GLU A 64 -1.04 -2.26 -0.95
N LEU A 65 -0.48 -3.24 -0.23
CA LEU A 65 0.92 -3.19 0.21
C LEU A 65 1.92 -3.21 -0.95
N LEU A 66 1.65 -4.00 -2.00
CA LEU A 66 2.45 -3.99 -3.23
C LEU A 66 2.39 -2.62 -3.91
N VAL A 67 1.19 -2.08 -4.10
CA VAL A 67 0.97 -0.80 -4.77
C VAL A 67 1.64 0.34 -3.99
N GLY A 68 1.43 0.40 -2.67
CA GLY A 68 2.03 1.42 -1.80
C GLY A 68 3.57 1.38 -1.83
N ARG A 69 4.17 0.19 -1.77
CA ARG A 69 5.64 0.03 -1.83
C ARG A 69 6.21 0.40 -3.19
N ALA A 70 5.51 0.07 -4.29
CA ALA A 70 5.91 0.47 -5.63
C ALA A 70 5.88 2.00 -5.79
N ASN A 71 4.81 2.65 -5.32
CA ASN A 71 4.69 4.10 -5.37
C ASN A 71 5.74 4.82 -4.49
N LEU A 72 6.07 4.25 -3.33
CA LEU A 72 7.16 4.72 -2.48
C LEU A 72 8.52 4.62 -3.22
N ALA A 73 8.79 3.49 -3.87
CA ALA A 73 9.99 3.31 -4.68
C ALA A 73 10.07 4.33 -5.83
N ILE A 74 8.96 4.60 -6.52
CA ILE A 74 8.90 5.64 -7.57
C ILE A 74 9.22 7.03 -6.99
N GLY A 75 8.69 7.36 -5.79
CA GLY A 75 8.98 8.63 -5.12
C GLY A 75 10.45 8.79 -4.74
N LEU A 76 11.09 7.72 -4.27
CA LEU A 76 12.52 7.70 -3.97
C LEU A 76 13.36 7.89 -5.24
N LEU A 77 13.00 7.22 -6.35
CA LEU A 77 13.69 7.37 -7.62
C LEU A 77 13.52 8.78 -8.21
N GLN A 78 12.38 9.44 -7.99
CA GLN A 78 12.16 10.84 -8.39
C GLN A 78 12.93 11.83 -7.53
N ARG A 79 13.10 11.55 -6.23
CA ARG A 79 13.88 12.40 -5.32
C ARG A 79 15.38 12.34 -5.64
N GLY A 80 15.89 11.16 -5.99
CA GLY A 80 17.25 10.98 -6.49
C GLY A 80 18.35 11.27 -5.46
N ALA A 81 18.06 11.17 -4.15
CA ALA A 81 19.08 11.35 -3.11
C ALA A 81 20.00 10.12 -3.00
N ASN A 82 21.16 10.29 -2.38
CA ASN A 82 22.10 9.19 -2.16
C ASN A 82 21.47 8.11 -1.27
N GLY A 83 21.44 6.86 -1.75
CA GLY A 83 20.80 5.72 -1.06
C GLY A 83 19.35 5.45 -1.45
N ASP A 84 18.68 6.38 -2.13
CA ASP A 84 17.28 6.21 -2.57
C ASP A 84 17.14 5.07 -3.57
N ARG A 85 18.17 4.85 -4.41
CA ARG A 85 18.19 3.77 -5.40
C ARG A 85 18.22 2.39 -4.74
N ASP A 86 19.00 2.25 -3.66
CA ASP A 86 19.11 0.99 -2.92
C ASP A 86 17.83 0.70 -2.14
N GLU A 87 17.25 1.74 -1.52
CA GLU A 87 16.00 1.61 -0.78
C GLU A 87 14.80 1.34 -1.71
N ALA A 88 14.73 2.02 -2.87
CA ALA A 88 13.75 1.71 -3.90
C ALA A 88 13.87 0.24 -4.37
N GLY A 89 15.09 -0.24 -4.59
CA GLY A 89 15.34 -1.64 -4.93
C GLY A 89 14.88 -2.60 -3.84
N ARG A 90 15.09 -2.28 -2.55
CA ARG A 90 14.60 -3.07 -1.42
C ARG A 90 13.07 -3.15 -1.40
N LEU A 91 12.40 -2.00 -1.57
CA LEU A 91 10.95 -1.90 -1.55
C LEU A 91 10.30 -2.67 -2.71
N LEU A 92 10.90 -2.62 -3.91
CA LEU A 92 10.43 -3.38 -5.06
C LEU A 92 10.53 -4.89 -4.83
N ARG A 93 11.63 -5.39 -4.23
CA ARG A 93 11.75 -6.81 -3.87
C ARG A 93 10.67 -7.23 -2.87
N LEU A 94 10.42 -6.42 -1.84
CA LEU A 94 9.36 -6.67 -0.86
C LEU A 94 7.95 -6.63 -1.49
N ALA A 95 7.74 -5.80 -2.51
CA ALA A 95 6.50 -5.77 -3.27
C ALA A 95 6.34 -7.05 -4.11
N VAL A 96 7.37 -7.46 -4.85
CA VAL A 96 7.36 -8.71 -5.64
C VAL A 96 7.08 -9.94 -4.79
N ASP A 97 7.70 -10.03 -3.60
CA ASP A 97 7.43 -11.13 -2.68
C ASP A 97 5.98 -11.15 -2.19
N ALA A 98 5.37 -9.98 -1.97
CA ALA A 98 3.95 -9.87 -1.66
C ALA A 98 3.07 -10.29 -2.86
N ALA A 99 3.44 -9.90 -4.09
CA ALA A 99 2.77 -10.30 -5.32
C ALA A 99 2.78 -11.83 -5.51
N ARG A 100 3.93 -12.46 -5.29
CA ARG A 100 4.15 -13.90 -5.42
C ARG A 100 3.30 -14.69 -4.42
N ARG A 101 3.22 -14.23 -3.16
CA ARG A 101 2.34 -14.83 -2.14
C ARG A 101 0.86 -14.79 -2.54
N LEU A 102 0.47 -13.83 -3.37
CA LEU A 102 -0.90 -13.66 -3.84
C LEU A 102 -1.18 -14.28 -5.21
N SER A 103 -0.20 -14.88 -5.89
CA SER A 103 -0.33 -15.34 -7.29
C SER A 103 -0.93 -14.28 -8.23
N LEU A 104 -0.60 -13.00 -7.99
CA LEU A 104 -1.08 -11.89 -8.79
C LEU A 104 -0.39 -11.89 -10.17
N PRO A 105 -1.14 -11.84 -11.29
CA PRO A 105 -0.56 -11.88 -12.64
C PRO A 105 0.35 -10.68 -12.95
N GLU A 106 0.23 -9.57 -12.21
CA GLU A 106 1.07 -8.37 -12.34
C GLU A 106 2.53 -8.61 -11.91
N ALA A 107 2.84 -9.69 -11.19
CA ALA A 107 4.20 -10.03 -10.77
C ALA A 107 5.18 -10.18 -11.96
N GLY A 108 4.69 -10.71 -13.09
CA GLY A 108 5.50 -10.88 -14.30
C GLY A 108 5.87 -9.55 -14.99
N GLN A 109 5.12 -8.47 -14.76
CA GLN A 109 5.44 -7.15 -15.31
C GLN A 109 6.53 -6.44 -14.52
N ILE A 110 6.65 -6.73 -13.22
CA ILE A 110 7.68 -6.15 -12.34
C ILE A 110 9.04 -6.82 -12.57
N GLU A 111 9.06 -8.12 -12.87
CA GLU A 111 10.31 -8.86 -13.19
C GLU A 111 10.99 -8.39 -14.49
N GLN A 112 10.26 -7.74 -15.40
CA GLN A 112 10.83 -7.21 -16.65
C GLN A 112 11.56 -5.87 -16.46
N ILE A 113 11.42 -5.24 -15.28
CA ILE A 113 11.97 -3.90 -14.97
C ILE A 113 13.23 -4.01 -14.07
N LEU A 114 13.46 -5.17 -13.44
CA LEU A 114 14.66 -5.48 -12.66
C LEU A 114 15.82 -5.95 -13.54
#